data_AF-A0A9E7CKH2-F1
#
_entry.id   AF-A0A9E7CKH2-F1
#
_cell.length_a   1.000
_cell.length_b   1.000
_cell.length_c   1.000
_cell.angle_alpha   90.00
_cell.angle_beta   90.00
_cell.angle_gamma   90.00
#
_symmetry.space_group_name_H-M   'P 1'
#
loop_
_entity.id
_entity.type
_entity.pdbx_description
1 polymer ?
#
loop_
_entity_poly.entity_id
_entity_poly.type
_entity_poly.pdbx_seq_one_letter_code
_entity_poly.pdbx_strand_id
1 'polypeptide(L)'
;MSRVDWKEKSGGAIIHQLKRLGASADWSRERFTMDDRSNENVRQCFVKLYKDGLIYKDKRLVNWDVKYQTAISDVEVIQKEIKIQILLYCLSTCFGRGTYHHCHNTPRNFVWGCGGCCASRR
;
A
#
# COMPACT_ATOMS: atom_id res chain seq x y z
N MET A 1 6.89 -23.72 13.13
CA MET A 1 6.58 -22.81 14.25
C MET A 1 5.22 -22.19 13.98
N SER A 2 4.24 -22.43 14.85
CA SER A 2 2.88 -21.95 14.65
C SER A 2 2.78 -20.44 14.92
N ARG A 3 1.71 -19.80 14.41
CA ARG A 3 1.42 -18.38 14.65
C ARG A 3 1.25 -18.07 16.16
N VAL A 4 0.73 -19.05 16.90
CA VAL A 4 0.53 -18.98 18.34
C VAL A 4 1.87 -19.09 19.06
N ASP A 5 2.73 -20.02 18.65
CA ASP A 5 4.06 -20.23 19.26
C ASP A 5 4.93 -18.96 19.13
N TRP A 6 4.89 -18.30 17.98
CA TRP A 6 5.61 -17.04 17.78
C TRP A 6 5.05 -15.93 18.67
N LYS A 7 3.71 -15.81 18.75
CA LYS A 7 3.04 -14.79 19.57
C LYS A 7 3.39 -14.94 21.04
N GLU A 8 3.39 -16.16 21.57
CA GLU A 8 3.76 -16.39 22.97
C GLU A 8 5.22 -16.06 23.25
N LYS A 9 6.13 -16.46 22.35
CA LYS A 9 7.56 -16.23 22.54
C LYS A 9 7.93 -14.75 22.40
N SER A 10 7.47 -14.09 21.35
CA SER A 10 7.77 -12.68 21.08
C SER A 10 6.97 -11.74 21.97
N GLY A 11 5.67 -12.00 22.17
CA GLY A 11 4.81 -11.20 23.04
C GLY A 11 5.25 -11.27 24.50
N GLY A 12 5.53 -12.48 25.00
CA GLY A 12 6.03 -12.68 26.36
C GLY A 12 7.35 -11.95 26.62
N ALA A 13 8.26 -11.94 25.65
CA ALA A 13 9.52 -11.21 25.75
C ALA A 13 9.32 -9.68 25.87
N ILE A 14 8.43 -9.10 25.06
CA ILE A 14 8.12 -7.66 25.10
C ILE A 14 7.51 -7.27 26.45
N ILE A 15 6.58 -8.07 26.96
CA ILE A 15 5.93 -7.79 28.27
C ILE A 15 6.95 -7.88 29.40
N HIS A 16 7.83 -8.89 29.38
CA HIS A 16 8.88 -9.02 30.38
C HIS A 16 9.83 -7.81 30.36
N GLN A 17 10.19 -7.32 29.17
CA GLN A 17 11.00 -6.10 29.02
C GLN A 17 10.28 -4.89 29.63
N LEU A 18 9.01 -4.68 29.33
CA LEU A 18 8.24 -3.55 29.86
C LEU A 18 8.08 -3.61 31.39
N LYS A 19 7.85 -4.80 31.95
CA LYS A 19 7.80 -5.00 33.40
C LYS A 19 9.14 -4.68 34.08
N ARG A 20 10.26 -5.08 33.46
CA ARG A 20 11.60 -4.73 33.97
C ARG A 20 11.91 -3.23 33.90
N LEU A 21 11.32 -2.51 32.94
CA LEU A 21 11.43 -1.06 32.83
C LEU A 21 10.53 -0.31 33.83
N GLY A 22 9.71 -1.02 34.62
CA GLY A 22 8.84 -0.40 35.62
C GLY A 22 7.54 0.17 35.05
N ALA A 23 7.09 -0.31 33.89
CA ALA A 23 5.81 0.13 33.32
C ALA A 23 4.64 -0.28 34.24
N SER A 24 3.88 0.71 34.72
CA SER A 24 2.72 0.54 35.61
C SER A 24 1.41 0.23 34.87
N ALA A 25 1.51 -0.45 33.72
CA ALA A 25 0.35 -0.80 32.91
C ALA A 25 -0.54 -1.85 33.62
N ASP A 26 -1.85 -1.81 33.36
CA ASP A 26 -2.78 -2.82 33.84
C ASP A 26 -2.62 -4.14 33.05
N TRP A 27 -1.71 -4.99 33.53
CA TRP A 27 -1.40 -6.29 32.94
C TRP A 27 -2.56 -7.29 33.00
N SER A 28 -3.58 -7.05 33.84
CA SER A 28 -4.76 -7.92 33.92
C SER A 28 -5.67 -7.79 32.69
N ARG A 29 -5.57 -6.67 31.98
CA ARG A 29 -6.37 -6.32 30.80
C ARG A 29 -5.56 -6.29 29.52
N GLU A 30 -4.46 -7.02 29.47
CA GLU A 30 -3.65 -7.14 28.26
C GLU A 30 -4.51 -7.63 27.08
N ARG A 31 -4.35 -6.98 25.92
CA ARG A 31 -5.07 -7.30 24.69
C ARG A 31 -4.08 -7.40 23.55
N PHE A 32 -4.36 -8.33 22.64
CA PHE A 32 -3.64 -8.49 21.39
C PHE A 32 -4.57 -8.17 20.23
N THR A 33 -4.05 -7.56 19.15
CA THR A 33 -4.88 -7.13 18.02
C THR A 33 -5.59 -8.27 17.30
N MET A 34 -5.10 -9.50 17.44
CA MET A 34 -5.73 -10.71 16.90
C MET A 34 -6.45 -11.55 17.95
N ASP A 35 -6.77 -11.02 19.14
CA ASP A 35 -7.63 -11.72 20.10
C ASP A 35 -9.10 -11.77 19.64
N ASP A 36 -9.89 -12.70 20.16
CA ASP A 36 -11.25 -12.93 19.66
C ASP A 36 -12.15 -11.70 19.80
N ARG A 37 -12.02 -10.96 20.91
CA ARG A 37 -12.82 -9.77 21.17
C ARG A 37 -12.43 -8.59 20.29
N SER A 38 -11.13 -8.35 20.03
CA SER A 38 -10.70 -7.28 19.12
C SER A 38 -11.06 -7.63 17.68
N ASN A 39 -10.91 -8.89 17.27
CA ASN A 39 -11.34 -9.35 15.95
C ASN A 39 -12.83 -9.13 15.73
N GLU A 40 -13.66 -9.44 16.72
CA GLU A 40 -15.10 -9.20 16.67
C GLU A 40 -15.43 -7.71 16.53
N ASN A 41 -14.79 -6.86 17.35
CA ASN A 41 -14.97 -5.40 17.25
C ASN A 41 -14.57 -4.86 15.87
N VAL A 42 -13.44 -5.32 15.30
CA VAL A 42 -12.99 -4.89 13.97
C VAL A 42 -13.98 -5.30 12.89
N ARG A 43 -14.52 -6.53 12.95
CA ARG A 43 -15.57 -6.98 12.02
C ARG A 43 -16.83 -6.13 12.12
N GLN A 44 -17.28 -5.82 13.34
CA GLN A 44 -18.45 -4.99 13.56
C GLN A 44 -18.26 -3.57 12.99
N CYS A 45 -17.11 -2.94 13.26
CA CYS A 45 -16.76 -1.64 12.69
C CYS A 45 -16.73 -1.69 11.15
N PHE A 46 -16.14 -2.73 10.56
CA PHE A 46 -16.08 -2.90 9.11
C PHE A 46 -17.48 -3.02 8.49
N VAL A 47 -18.35 -3.88 9.05
CA VAL A 47 -19.72 -4.06 8.56
C VAL A 47 -20.53 -2.77 8.71
N LYS A 48 -20.36 -2.04 9.81
CA LYS A 48 -21.02 -0.75 10.01
C LYS A 48 -20.62 0.26 8.93
N LEU A 49 -19.32 0.45 8.71
CA LEU A 49 -18.83 1.37 7.67
C LEU A 49 -19.30 0.98 6.27
N TYR A 50 -19.45 -0.32 5.99
CA TYR A 50 -19.99 -0.80 4.72
C TYR A 50 -21.47 -0.46 4.57
N LYS A 51 -22.27 -0.69 5.61
CA LYS A 51 -23.70 -0.34 5.65
C LYS A 51 -23.94 1.16 5.54
N ASP A 52 -23.05 1.97 6.11
CA ASP A 52 -23.09 3.43 6.04
C ASP A 52 -22.65 3.98 4.67
N GLY A 53 -22.19 3.11 3.74
CA GLY A 53 -21.76 3.50 2.40
C GLY A 53 -20.38 4.17 2.33
N LEU A 54 -19.62 4.15 3.44
CA LEU A 54 -18.29 4.78 3.53
C LEU A 54 -17.17 3.92 2.97
N ILE A 55 -17.37 2.59 2.92
CA ILE A 55 -16.45 1.66 2.28
C ILE A 55 -17.15 0.89 1.17
N TYR A 56 -16.43 0.66 0.07
CA TYR A 56 -16.94 -0.03 -1.10
C TYR A 56 -15.81 -0.86 -1.73
N LYS A 57 -16.18 -1.75 -2.66
CA LYS A 57 -15.24 -2.58 -3.42
C LYS A 57 -15.32 -2.20 -4.89
N ASP A 58 -14.19 -1.75 -5.44
CA ASP A 58 -14.06 -1.43 -6.86
C ASP A 58 -12.64 -1.72 -7.37
N LYS A 59 -12.47 -1.72 -8.69
CA LYS A 59 -11.17 -1.83 -9.37
C LYS A 59 -10.55 -0.44 -9.49
N ARG A 60 -9.52 -0.19 -8.70
CA ARG A 60 -8.74 1.06 -8.72
C ARG A 60 -7.26 0.78 -8.87
N LEU A 61 -6.49 1.79 -9.30
CA LEU A 61 -5.04 1.74 -9.24
C LEU A 61 -4.61 1.65 -7.77
N VAL A 62 -3.73 0.71 -7.47
CA VAL A 62 -3.20 0.48 -6.12
C VAL A 62 -1.68 0.37 -6.16
N ASN A 63 -1.03 0.76 -5.08
CA ASN A 63 0.38 0.43 -4.90
C ASN A 63 0.50 -1.07 -4.63
N TRP A 64 1.25 -1.76 -5.46
CA TRP A 64 1.40 -3.22 -5.41
C TRP A 64 2.83 -3.61 -5.05
N ASP A 65 2.99 -4.44 -4.02
CA ASP A 65 4.28 -5.02 -3.68
C ASP A 65 4.43 -6.42 -4.30
N VAL A 66 5.45 -6.54 -5.16
CA VAL A 66 5.80 -7.79 -5.87
C VAL A 66 6.31 -8.86 -4.92
N LYS A 67 6.97 -8.49 -3.80
CA LYS A 67 7.59 -9.44 -2.87
C LYS A 67 6.56 -10.13 -1.99
N TYR A 68 5.66 -9.35 -1.37
CA TYR A 68 4.64 -9.88 -0.46
C TYR A 68 3.29 -10.12 -1.15
N GLN A 69 3.16 -9.77 -2.43
CA GLN A 69 1.96 -9.99 -3.25
C GLN A 69 0.69 -9.38 -2.62
N THR A 70 0.82 -8.17 -2.09
CA THR A 70 -0.28 -7.44 -1.45
C THR A 70 -0.35 -6.01 -1.95
N ALA A 71 -1.57 -5.46 -1.90
CA ALA A 71 -1.76 -4.03 -2.02
C ALA A 71 -1.30 -3.33 -0.73
N ILE A 72 -0.71 -2.14 -0.88
CA ILE A 72 -0.11 -1.34 0.18
C ILE A 72 -0.77 0.05 0.20
N SER A 73 -0.98 0.62 1.39
CA SER A 73 -1.51 1.98 1.53
C SER A 73 -0.48 3.05 1.18
N ASP A 74 -0.91 4.25 0.75
CA ASP A 74 0.03 5.32 0.36
C ASP A 74 0.99 5.71 1.51
N VAL A 75 0.53 5.62 2.77
CA VAL A 75 1.33 5.94 3.97
C VAL A 75 2.44 4.92 4.22
N GLU A 76 2.28 3.68 3.75
CA GLU A 76 3.31 2.64 3.86
C GLU A 76 4.38 2.75 2.78
N VAL A 77 4.14 3.55 1.73
CA VAL A 77 5.09 3.72 0.63
C VAL A 77 6.13 4.79 0.97
N ILE A 78 7.38 4.35 1.10
CA ILE A 78 8.52 5.24 1.36
C ILE A 78 9.14 5.69 0.03
N GLN A 79 9.06 6.99 -0.25
CA GLN A 79 9.68 7.57 -1.43
C GLN A 79 11.19 7.68 -1.25
N LYS A 80 11.96 7.18 -2.21
CA LYS A 80 13.42 7.28 -2.23
C LYS A 80 13.88 7.87 -3.54
N GLU A 81 14.75 8.86 -3.47
CA GLU A 81 15.37 9.43 -4.66
C GLU A 81 16.31 8.40 -5.30
N ILE A 82 16.08 8.13 -6.58
CA ILE A 82 16.89 7.23 -7.39
C ILE A 82 17.26 7.92 -8.69
N LYS A 83 18.51 7.73 -9.12
CA LYS A 83 18.94 8.19 -10.44
C LYS A 83 18.31 7.28 -11.49
N ILE A 84 17.39 7.84 -12.25
CA ILE A 84 16.72 7.16 -13.37
C ILE A 84 17.11 7.81 -14.68
N GLN A 85 17.20 6.99 -15.73
CA GLN A 85 17.40 7.47 -17.08
C GLN A 85 16.03 7.78 -17.70
N ILE A 86 15.82 9.04 -18.06
CA ILE A 86 14.63 9.46 -18.80
C ILE A 86 14.85 9.13 -20.27
N LEU A 87 13.88 8.46 -20.89
CA LEU A 87 13.92 8.13 -22.32
C LEU A 87 13.10 9.14 -23.12
N LEU A 88 13.74 9.76 -24.11
CA LEU A 88 13.09 10.56 -25.15
C LEU A 88 12.69 9.64 -26.30
N TYR A 89 11.42 9.66 -26.68
CA TYR A 89 10.92 8.95 -27.85
C TYR A 89 10.06 9.87 -28.72
N CYS A 90 10.12 9.65 -30.02
CA CYS A 90 9.40 10.41 -31.02
C CYS A 90 8.28 9.53 -31.55
N LEU A 91 7.02 9.87 -31.26
CA LEU A 91 5.86 9.15 -31.79
C LEU A 91 5.34 9.88 -33.03
N SER A 92 5.19 9.14 -34.13
CA SER A 92 4.44 9.60 -35.28
C SER A 92 2.94 9.53 -34.96
N THR A 93 2.22 10.63 -35.19
CA THR A 93 0.78 10.66 -34.99
C THR A 93 0.05 9.92 -36.10
N CYS A 94 -0.96 9.11 -35.74
CA CYS A 94 -1.83 8.43 -36.71
C CYS A 94 -2.79 9.38 -37.46
N PHE A 95 -2.80 10.69 -37.16
CA PHE A 95 -3.72 11.68 -37.74
C PHE A 95 -3.26 12.30 -39.08
N GLY A 96 -2.50 11.57 -39.89
CA GLY A 96 -2.33 11.84 -41.33
C GLY A 96 -1.62 13.14 -41.74
N ARG A 97 -1.04 13.92 -40.81
CA ARG A 97 -0.34 15.19 -41.13
C ARG A 97 1.18 15.18 -40.94
N GLY A 98 1.81 14.03 -40.71
CA GLY A 98 3.27 13.93 -40.63
C GLY A 98 3.91 14.69 -39.46
N THR A 99 3.13 15.09 -38.44
CA THR A 99 3.64 15.79 -37.27
C THR A 99 4.15 14.82 -36.22
N TYR A 100 5.37 15.07 -35.75
CA TYR A 100 6.05 14.30 -34.72
C TYR A 100 5.86 14.94 -33.34
N HIS A 101 5.55 14.13 -32.33
CA HIS A 101 5.55 14.59 -30.94
C HIS A 101 6.69 13.94 -30.16
N HIS A 102 7.46 14.79 -29.48
CA HIS A 102 8.46 14.36 -28.53
C HIS A 102 7.80 14.10 -27.17
N CYS A 103 7.86 12.85 -26.74
CA CYS A 103 7.35 12.41 -25.45
C CYS A 103 8.51 11.88 -24.60
N HIS A 104 8.43 12.16 -23.30
CA HIS A 104 9.39 11.71 -22.30
C HIS A 104 8.68 10.77 -21.33
N ASN A 105 9.30 9.63 -20.99
CA ASN A 105 8.74 8.71 -20.01
C ASN A 105 9.84 7.98 -19.25
N THR A 106 9.50 7.59 -18.03
CA THR A 106 10.26 6.67 -17.20
C THR A 106 9.21 5.84 -16.45
N PRO A 107 9.08 4.51 -16.66
CA PRO A 107 9.97 3.53 -17.32
C PRO A 107 9.55 3.09 -18.74
N ARG A 108 10.49 2.46 -19.48
CA ARG A 108 10.30 1.96 -20.87
C ARG A 108 9.08 1.04 -21.04
N ASN A 109 8.78 0.23 -20.03
CA ASN A 109 7.70 -0.77 -20.09
C ASN A 109 6.30 -0.14 -20.18
N PHE A 110 6.15 1.14 -19.81
CA PHE A 110 4.85 1.81 -19.80
C PHE A 110 4.44 2.40 -21.16
N VAL A 111 5.35 2.46 -22.14
CA VAL A 111 5.05 3.03 -23.46
C VAL A 111 3.92 2.26 -24.16
N TRP A 112 3.90 0.92 -24.03
CA TRP A 112 2.88 0.06 -24.64
C TRP A 112 1.52 0.10 -23.93
N GLY A 113 1.48 0.59 -22.69
CA GLY A 113 0.24 0.81 -21.93
C GLY A 113 -0.34 2.22 -22.08
N CYS A 114 0.24 3.05 -22.96
CA CYS A 114 -0.14 4.44 -23.11
C CYS A 114 -1.48 4.57 -23.84
N GLY A 115 -2.52 5.03 -23.13
CA GLY A 115 -3.85 5.28 -23.71
C GLY A 115 -4.00 6.64 -24.42
N GLY A 116 -3.00 7.52 -24.34
CA GLY A 116 -3.01 8.84 -24.97
C GLY A 116 -1.84 9.73 -24.52
N CYS A 117 -1.58 10.81 -25.26
CA CYS A 117 -0.54 11.79 -24.93
C CYS A 117 -1.15 13.06 -24.30
N CYS A 118 -0.63 13.48 -23.15
CA CYS A 118 -1.02 14.73 -22.51
C CYS A 118 -0.21 15.91 -23.07
N ALA A 119 -0.89 16.97 -23.53
CA ALA A 119 -0.26 18.20 -23.98
C ALA A 119 -0.99 19.41 -23.37
N SER A 120 -0.27 20.37 -22.80
CA SER A 120 -0.87 21.64 -22.39
C SER A 120 -1.06 22.54 -23.61
N ARG A 121 -2.25 23.09 -23.79
CA ARG A 121 -2.46 24.21 -24.72
C ARG A 121 -1.94 25.48 -24.04
N ARG A 122 -0.82 26.02 -24.52
CA ARG A 122 -0.54 27.45 -24.38
C ARG A 122 -1.06 28.15 -25.62
#